data_AF-A0AAN6XSZ9-F1
#
_entry.id   AF-A0AAN6XSZ9-F1
#
_cell.length_a   1.000
_cell.length_b   1.000
_cell.length_c   1.000
_cell.angle_alpha   90.00
_cell.angle_beta   90.00
_cell.angle_gamma   90.00
#
_symmetry.space_group_name_H-M   'P 1'
#
loop_
_entity.id
_entity.type
_entity.pdbx_description
1 polymer ?
#
loop_
_entity_poly.entity_id
_entity_poly.type
_entity_poly.pdbx_seq_one_letter_code
_entity_poly.pdbx_strand_id
1 'polypeptide(L)'
;MHSGIELGLERMKTTQKVFSGVSETTVTRLGKLRPTDRASQSSSQVPHALEDDTCFGSIINVKAQLRSPPSMSSHDEGDFLSFRIVSTKHFSALYSGPKRYFAVLNKRTAGEIRRLLDMLDGKLIRFQAFINKEEWARAEQSWKLNTACVLSVDINIYGPFNYASTIGKFLASSRTYLQKPLHGIDRIRYYC
;
A
#
# COMPACT_ATOMS: atom_id res chain seq x y z
N MET A 1 56.12 -35.63 -23.63
CA MET A 1 55.92 -34.95 -22.33
C MET A 1 54.48 -34.47 -22.26
N HIS A 2 53.74 -34.99 -21.27
CA HIS A 2 52.54 -34.48 -20.59
C HIS A 2 51.53 -33.60 -21.35
N SER A 3 50.27 -34.05 -21.49
CA SER A 3 49.15 -33.87 -20.51
C SER A 3 48.15 -32.86 -21.10
N GLY A 4 46.94 -33.24 -21.50
CA GLY A 4 45.75 -33.32 -20.63
C GLY A 4 44.78 -32.19 -21.02
N ILE A 5 43.45 -32.20 -20.88
CA ILE A 5 42.45 -33.09 -20.28
C ILE A 5 41.15 -32.81 -21.06
N GLU A 6 40.46 -33.86 -21.48
CA GLU A 6 39.13 -33.82 -22.12
C GLU A 6 38.07 -33.86 -21.00
N LEU A 7 37.26 -32.80 -20.86
CA LEU A 7 36.23 -32.71 -19.82
C LEU A 7 34.94 -33.42 -20.28
N GLY A 8 34.66 -34.54 -19.63
CA GLY A 8 33.46 -35.34 -19.79
C GLY A 8 32.18 -34.63 -19.34
N LEU A 9 31.16 -34.76 -20.18
CA LEU A 9 29.82 -34.24 -19.99
C LEU A 9 29.00 -35.26 -19.17
N GLU A 10 28.98 -35.14 -17.84
CA GLU A 10 28.11 -35.97 -16.99
C GLU A 10 26.64 -35.53 -17.07
N ARG A 11 25.80 -36.46 -17.50
CA ARG A 11 24.33 -36.34 -17.51
C ARG A 11 23.77 -36.58 -16.11
N MET A 12 23.30 -35.53 -15.45
CA MET A 12 22.48 -35.65 -14.24
C MET A 12 21.12 -36.30 -14.57
N LYS A 13 20.90 -37.52 -14.05
CA LYS A 13 19.59 -38.17 -13.99
C LYS A 13 18.87 -37.71 -12.73
N THR A 14 17.73 -37.03 -12.88
CA THR A 14 16.84 -36.70 -11.77
C THR A 14 15.77 -37.78 -11.63
N THR A 15 15.82 -38.50 -10.52
CA THR A 15 14.87 -39.54 -10.13
C THR A 15 13.61 -38.90 -9.54
N GLN A 16 12.48 -38.99 -10.24
CA GLN A 16 11.16 -38.72 -9.67
C GLN A 16 10.66 -39.95 -8.92
N LYS A 17 10.36 -39.78 -7.63
CA LYS A 17 9.74 -40.78 -6.76
C LYS A 17 8.22 -40.63 -6.89
N VAL A 18 7.57 -41.61 -7.52
CA VAL A 18 6.12 -41.75 -7.61
C VAL A 18 5.62 -42.35 -6.30
N PHE A 19 4.72 -41.66 -5.60
CA PHE A 19 3.93 -42.22 -4.50
C PHE A 19 2.62 -42.75 -5.06
N SER A 20 2.42 -44.06 -4.93
CA SER A 20 1.17 -44.78 -5.11
C SER A 20 0.42 -44.87 -3.77
N GLY A 21 -0.91 -44.83 -3.82
CA GLY A 21 -1.77 -45.07 -2.66
C GLY A 21 -3.23 -44.75 -2.94
N VAL A 22 -3.96 -45.75 -3.42
CA VAL A 22 -5.40 -45.77 -3.75
C VAL A 22 -6.22 -46.29 -2.56
N SER A 23 -7.45 -45.80 -2.39
CA SER A 23 -8.70 -46.54 -2.05
C SER A 23 -9.82 -45.52 -1.74
N GLU A 24 -10.81 -45.35 -2.61
CA GLU A 24 -12.08 -46.09 -2.75
C GLU A 24 -13.25 -45.52 -1.90
N THR A 25 -14.13 -44.83 -2.65
CA THR A 25 -15.60 -44.97 -2.71
C THR A 25 -16.44 -45.05 -1.43
N THR A 26 -17.32 -44.05 -1.23
CA THR A 26 -18.72 -44.29 -0.85
C THR A 26 -19.62 -43.16 -1.37
N VAL A 27 -20.63 -43.53 -2.16
CA VAL A 27 -21.74 -42.69 -2.63
C VAL A 27 -22.94 -42.90 -1.71
N THR A 28 -23.55 -41.86 -1.14
CA THR A 28 -25.04 -41.83 -0.99
C THR A 28 -25.61 -40.40 -0.77
N ARG A 29 -26.49 -40.01 -1.70
CA ARG A 29 -27.78 -39.26 -1.62
C ARG A 29 -27.96 -37.91 -0.90
N LEU A 30 -28.39 -36.96 -1.74
CA LEU A 30 -29.56 -36.06 -1.64
C LEU A 30 -29.91 -35.36 -0.32
N GLY A 31 -29.78 -34.02 -0.34
CA GLY A 31 -30.42 -33.12 0.61
C GLY A 31 -30.52 -31.67 0.10
N LYS A 32 -31.64 -31.37 -0.57
CA LYS A 32 -32.37 -30.07 -0.69
C LYS A 32 -31.56 -28.76 -0.84
N LEU A 33 -31.68 -28.20 -2.05
CA LEU A 33 -31.53 -26.78 -2.39
C LEU A 33 -32.44 -25.89 -1.51
N ARG A 34 -31.87 -24.82 -0.94
CA ARG A 34 -32.57 -23.56 -0.64
C ARG A 34 -31.65 -22.39 -1.03
N PRO A 35 -32.12 -21.44 -1.87
CA PRO A 35 -31.47 -20.17 -2.06
C PRO A 35 -32.04 -19.17 -1.03
N THR A 36 -31.18 -18.65 -0.16
CA THR A 36 -31.44 -17.38 0.51
C THR A 36 -30.26 -16.47 0.27
N ASP A 37 -30.41 -15.66 -0.77
CA ASP A 37 -29.69 -14.43 -0.96
C ASP A 37 -29.91 -13.51 0.25
N ARG A 38 -28.84 -13.25 1.00
CA ARG A 38 -28.66 -11.93 1.57
C ARG A 38 -27.18 -11.64 1.70
N ALA A 39 -26.73 -10.80 0.78
CA ALA A 39 -25.43 -10.18 0.75
C ALA A 39 -25.03 -9.69 2.14
N SER A 40 -24.04 -10.35 2.73
CA SER A 40 -23.22 -9.73 3.75
C SER A 40 -22.36 -8.71 3.02
N GLN A 41 -22.84 -7.47 2.95
CA GLN A 41 -22.01 -6.32 2.63
C GLN A 41 -20.96 -6.23 3.74
N SER A 42 -19.81 -6.87 3.53
CA SER A 42 -18.63 -6.59 4.33
C SER A 42 -18.15 -5.21 3.93
N SER A 43 -18.66 -4.22 4.67
CA SER A 43 -18.11 -2.87 4.70
C SER A 43 -16.61 -3.01 4.91
N SER A 44 -15.84 -2.73 3.86
CA SER A 44 -14.39 -2.68 3.89
C SER A 44 -13.98 -1.46 4.71
N GLN A 45 -14.08 -1.59 6.04
CA GLN A 45 -13.61 -0.60 6.97
C GLN A 45 -12.08 -0.53 6.84
N VAL A 46 -11.59 0.56 6.25
CA VAL A 46 -10.28 1.10 6.62
C VAL A 46 -10.33 1.27 8.14
N PRO A 47 -9.29 0.89 8.91
CA PRO A 47 -9.28 1.15 10.33
C PRO A 47 -9.55 2.64 10.52
N HIS A 48 -10.72 2.94 11.09
CA HIS A 48 -11.07 4.28 11.54
C HIS A 48 -9.86 4.82 12.30
N ALA A 49 -9.57 6.12 12.14
CA ALA A 49 -8.59 6.80 12.97
C ALA A 49 -8.75 6.29 14.39
N LEU A 50 -7.67 5.75 14.98
CA LEU A 50 -7.70 5.44 16.40
C LEU A 50 -8.13 6.75 17.06
N GLU A 51 -9.13 6.70 17.94
CA GLU A 51 -9.85 7.90 18.42
C GLU A 51 -8.92 8.96 19.07
N ASP A 52 -7.64 8.62 19.29
CA ASP A 52 -6.58 9.47 19.84
C ASP A 52 -5.44 9.85 18.86
N ASP A 53 -5.56 9.53 17.56
CA ASP A 53 -4.55 9.92 16.57
C ASP A 53 -4.43 11.45 16.48
N THR A 54 -3.20 11.96 16.46
CA THR A 54 -2.88 13.36 16.18
C THR A 54 -2.26 13.46 14.79
N CYS A 55 -2.71 14.43 13.98
CA CYS A 55 -2.07 14.77 12.72
C CYS A 55 -0.83 15.65 12.99
N PHE A 56 0.35 15.19 12.57
CA PHE A 56 1.60 15.94 12.75
C PHE A 56 1.86 16.95 11.64
N GLY A 57 1.16 16.79 10.51
CA GLY A 57 1.31 17.63 9.33
C GLY A 57 1.37 16.83 8.03
N SER A 58 1.64 17.54 6.95
CA SER A 58 1.60 17.00 5.60
C SER A 58 2.90 17.17 4.84
N ILE A 59 3.32 16.14 4.12
CA ILE A 59 4.30 16.25 3.04
C ILE A 59 3.51 16.53 1.77
N ILE A 60 3.62 17.73 1.23
CA ILE A 60 2.81 18.15 0.09
C ILE A 60 3.46 17.86 -1.26
N ASN A 61 2.63 17.75 -2.30
CA ASN A 61 3.03 17.59 -3.70
C ASN A 61 4.01 16.42 -3.95
N VAL A 62 3.83 15.33 -3.20
CA VAL A 62 4.59 14.10 -3.37
C VAL A 62 4.21 13.47 -4.70
N LYS A 63 5.21 13.04 -5.47
CA LYS A 63 4.99 12.36 -6.74
C LYS A 63 4.77 10.87 -6.52
N ALA A 64 3.67 10.35 -7.05
CA ALA A 64 3.42 8.91 -7.14
C ALA A 64 3.20 8.51 -8.60
N GLN A 65 3.73 7.34 -8.98
CA GLN A 65 3.60 6.81 -10.33
C GLN A 65 2.45 5.79 -10.35
N LEU A 66 1.48 5.97 -11.25
CA LEU A 66 0.43 4.98 -11.50
C LEU A 66 1.04 3.68 -12.03
N ARG A 67 0.51 2.55 -11.55
CA ARG A 67 0.92 1.19 -11.92
C ARG A 67 -0.23 0.34 -12.41
N SER A 68 -1.43 0.62 -11.94
CA SER A 68 -2.64 -0.07 -12.37
C SER A 68 -3.71 0.98 -12.66
N PRO A 69 -4.71 0.65 -13.49
CA PRO A 69 -5.78 1.57 -13.75
C PRO A 69 -6.46 1.96 -12.44
N PRO A 70 -6.71 3.26 -12.23
CA PRO A 70 -7.47 3.75 -11.10
C PRO A 70 -8.85 3.05 -11.10
N SER A 71 -9.04 2.10 -10.19
CA SER A 71 -10.34 1.47 -9.96
C SER A 71 -10.90 2.02 -8.66
N MET A 72 -12.04 2.70 -8.77
CA MET A 72 -12.74 3.36 -7.68
C MET A 72 -13.09 2.38 -6.55
N SER A 73 -12.37 2.51 -5.44
CA SER A 73 -12.88 2.20 -4.09
C SER A 73 -12.19 3.13 -3.09
N SER A 74 -12.21 4.44 -3.39
CA SER A 74 -11.75 5.50 -2.48
C SER A 74 -12.89 5.93 -1.57
N HIS A 75 -12.54 6.41 -0.38
CA HIS A 75 -13.46 7.22 0.41
C HIS A 75 -13.55 8.60 -0.27
N ASP A 76 -14.77 8.96 -0.66
CA ASP A 76 -15.06 10.25 -1.23
C ASP A 76 -15.20 11.28 -0.10
N GLU A 77 -14.24 12.19 0.00
CA GLU A 77 -14.22 13.28 0.99
C GLU A 77 -14.32 14.62 0.26
N GLY A 78 -15.53 15.00 -0.16
CA GLY A 78 -15.78 16.29 -0.81
C GLY A 78 -15.03 16.42 -2.13
N ASP A 79 -14.02 17.29 -2.19
CA ASP A 79 -13.21 17.55 -3.39
C ASP A 79 -11.95 16.67 -3.49
N PHE A 80 -11.77 15.75 -2.55
CA PHE A 80 -10.56 14.93 -2.43
C PHE A 80 -10.87 13.45 -2.30
N LEU A 81 -9.90 12.65 -2.73
CA LEU A 81 -9.86 11.20 -2.54
C LEU A 81 -8.78 10.87 -1.53
N SER A 82 -9.09 10.03 -0.55
CA SER A 82 -8.12 9.59 0.45
C SER A 82 -7.74 8.11 0.27
N PHE A 83 -6.44 7.82 0.38
CA PHE A 83 -5.89 6.47 0.20
C PHE A 83 -4.87 6.13 1.28
N ARG A 84 -4.94 4.90 1.79
CA ARG A 84 -3.93 4.40 2.72
C ARG A 84 -2.59 4.23 2.00
N ILE A 85 -1.51 4.65 2.64
CA ILE A 85 -0.15 4.30 2.20
C ILE A 85 0.33 3.10 3.02
N VAL A 86 0.88 2.11 2.32
CA VAL A 86 1.56 0.96 2.93
C VAL A 86 2.98 0.92 2.41
N SER A 87 3.93 0.81 3.34
CA SER A 87 5.34 0.61 3.03
C SER A 87 5.72 -0.86 3.15
N THR A 88 6.46 -1.32 2.15
CA THR A 88 7.15 -2.61 2.14
C THR A 88 8.66 -2.37 2.22
N LYS A 89 9.45 -3.45 2.25
CA LYS A 89 10.92 -3.35 2.17
C LYS A 89 11.40 -2.61 0.91
N HIS A 90 10.65 -2.69 -0.19
CA HIS A 90 11.09 -2.25 -1.51
C HIS A 90 10.48 -0.92 -1.96
N PHE A 91 9.22 -0.66 -1.60
CA PHE A 91 8.50 0.53 -2.03
C PHE A 91 7.38 0.91 -1.06
N SER A 92 6.92 2.16 -1.16
CA SER A 92 5.71 2.66 -0.50
C SER A 92 4.65 2.92 -1.56
N ALA A 93 3.43 2.46 -1.30
CA ALA A 93 2.37 2.42 -2.30
C ALA A 93 1.02 2.89 -1.74
N LEU A 94 0.20 3.46 -2.62
CA LEU A 94 -1.18 3.85 -2.34
C LEU A 94 -2.09 2.66 -2.66
N TYR A 95 -2.97 2.35 -1.71
CA TYR A 95 -3.89 1.22 -1.79
C TYR A 95 -5.33 1.66 -2.02
N SER A 96 -5.98 1.01 -2.97
CA SER A 96 -7.43 1.04 -3.18
C SER A 96 -7.99 -0.27 -2.60
N GLY A 97 -8.57 -0.19 -1.41
CA GLY A 97 -9.00 -1.37 -0.65
C GLY A 97 -7.85 -2.22 -0.08
N PRO A 98 -8.15 -3.43 0.44
CA PRO A 98 -7.24 -4.17 1.32
C PRO A 98 -6.04 -4.83 0.62
N LYS A 99 -6.08 -5.07 -0.70
CA LYS A 99 -5.05 -5.88 -1.38
C LYS A 99 -4.53 -5.31 -2.71
N ARG A 100 -5.04 -4.15 -3.15
CA ARG A 100 -4.69 -3.61 -4.47
C ARG A 100 -4.03 -2.26 -4.33
N TYR A 101 -2.73 -2.21 -4.59
CA TYR A 101 -2.06 -0.94 -4.82
C TYR A 101 -2.23 -0.48 -6.27
N PHE A 102 -2.30 0.83 -6.46
CA PHE A 102 -2.46 1.43 -7.80
C PHE A 102 -1.37 2.45 -8.12
N ALA A 103 -0.69 2.99 -7.13
CA ALA A 103 0.42 3.92 -7.33
C ALA A 103 1.59 3.62 -6.38
N VAL A 104 2.80 3.93 -6.82
CA VAL A 104 4.01 3.85 -5.99
C VAL A 104 4.61 5.23 -5.79
N LEU A 105 4.99 5.56 -4.57
CA LEU A 105 5.64 6.82 -4.25
C LEU A 105 7.04 6.88 -4.88
N ASN A 106 7.52 8.10 -5.12
CA ASN A 106 8.90 8.30 -5.54
C ASN A 106 9.89 7.71 -4.50
N LYS A 107 11.10 7.36 -4.96
CA LYS A 107 12.11 6.68 -4.14
C LYS A 107 12.50 7.45 -2.89
N ARG A 108 12.58 8.79 -2.99
CA ARG A 108 12.96 9.66 -1.87
C ARG A 108 11.94 9.55 -0.73
N THR A 109 10.67 9.81 -1.02
CA THR A 109 9.60 9.82 -0.01
C THR A 109 9.38 8.41 0.54
N ALA A 110 9.41 7.38 -0.31
CA ALA A 110 9.33 5.99 0.14
C ALA A 110 10.47 5.63 1.11
N GLY A 111 11.69 6.09 0.83
CA GLY A 111 12.85 5.90 1.69
C GLY A 111 12.71 6.60 3.04
N GLU A 112 12.20 7.83 3.06
CA GLU A 112 11.96 8.60 4.29
C GLU A 112 10.87 7.94 5.15
N ILE A 113 9.74 7.56 4.55
CA ILE A 113 8.66 6.84 5.24
C ILE A 113 9.18 5.54 5.86
N ARG A 114 9.98 4.77 5.11
CA ARG A 114 10.56 3.51 5.61
C ARG A 114 11.48 3.77 6.80
N ARG A 115 12.43 4.71 6.68
CA ARG A 115 13.34 5.03 7.79
C ARG A 115 12.59 5.52 9.03
N LEU A 116 11.49 6.26 8.85
CA LEU A 116 10.66 6.69 9.97
C LEU A 116 9.98 5.49 10.66
N LEU A 117 9.42 4.56 9.87
CA LEU A 117 8.83 3.32 10.40
C LEU A 117 9.87 2.44 11.11
N ASP A 118 11.07 2.30 10.54
CA ASP A 118 12.17 1.53 11.11
C ASP A 118 12.65 2.15 12.45
N MET A 119 12.85 3.47 12.51
CA MET A 119 13.25 4.19 13.73
C MET A 119 12.26 3.98 14.88
N LEU A 120 10.99 3.75 14.53
CA LEU A 120 9.91 3.61 15.49
C LEU A 120 9.53 2.16 15.72
N ASP A 121 10.32 1.17 15.27
CA ASP A 121 10.00 -0.27 15.42
C ASP A 121 8.55 -0.60 15.00
N GLY A 122 8.06 0.05 13.95
CA GLY A 122 6.68 -0.16 13.47
C GLY A 122 5.58 0.30 14.43
N LYS A 123 5.88 1.20 15.38
CA LYS A 123 4.86 1.90 16.20
C LYS A 123 3.76 2.51 15.33
N LEU A 124 2.63 2.80 15.97
CA LEU A 124 1.35 3.26 15.41
C LEU A 124 1.44 4.62 14.68
N ILE A 125 2.25 4.74 13.64
CA ILE A 125 2.19 5.84 12.68
C ILE A 125 1.41 5.38 11.46
N ARG A 126 0.49 6.23 11.02
CA ARG A 126 -0.30 6.03 9.82
C ARG A 126 -0.02 7.13 8.82
N PHE A 127 0.08 6.73 7.56
CA PHE A 127 0.25 7.63 6.43
C PHE A 127 -1.00 7.54 5.56
N GLN A 128 -1.61 8.69 5.26
CA GLN A 128 -2.75 8.80 4.37
C GLN A 128 -2.40 9.75 3.24
N ALA A 129 -2.58 9.31 2.00
CA ALA A 129 -2.48 10.16 0.83
C ALA A 129 -3.83 10.82 0.54
N PHE A 130 -3.80 12.09 0.14
CA PHE A 130 -4.93 12.85 -0.36
C PHE A 130 -4.63 13.31 -1.79
N ILE A 131 -5.62 13.18 -2.65
CA ILE A 131 -5.54 13.55 -4.06
C ILE A 131 -6.74 14.42 -4.38
N ASN A 132 -6.52 15.57 -5.00
CA ASN A 132 -7.61 16.37 -5.54
C ASN A 132 -8.33 15.61 -6.67
N LYS A 133 -9.67 15.65 -6.70
CA LYS A 133 -10.47 14.95 -7.71
C LYS A 133 -10.18 15.39 -9.15
N GLU A 134 -9.86 16.66 -9.38
CA GLU A 134 -9.45 17.17 -10.69
C GLU A 134 -8.10 16.55 -11.11
N GLU A 135 -7.13 16.50 -10.20
CA GLU A 135 -5.84 15.86 -10.44
C GLU A 135 -6.02 14.36 -10.73
N TRP A 136 -6.91 13.70 -9.99
CA TRP A 136 -7.28 12.32 -10.25
C TRP A 136 -7.90 12.11 -11.64
N ALA A 137 -8.86 12.95 -12.02
CA ALA A 137 -9.50 12.89 -13.33
C ALA A 137 -8.50 13.13 -14.48
N ARG A 138 -7.54 14.05 -14.29
CA ARG A 138 -6.44 14.25 -15.25
C ARG A 138 -5.57 13.01 -15.36
N ALA A 139 -5.18 12.42 -14.23
CA ALA A 139 -4.37 11.20 -14.21
C ALA A 139 -5.07 10.02 -14.89
N GLU A 140 -6.37 9.87 -14.67
CA GLU A 140 -7.24 8.90 -15.36
C GLU A 140 -7.21 9.07 -16.88
N GLN A 141 -7.34 10.30 -17.37
CA GLN A 141 -7.29 10.60 -18.80
C GLN A 141 -5.90 10.33 -19.38
N SER A 142 -4.82 10.77 -18.72
CA SER A 142 -3.45 10.56 -19.19
C SER A 142 -3.07 9.07 -19.24
N TRP A 143 -3.54 8.28 -18.27
CA TRP A 143 -3.30 6.83 -18.25
C TRP A 143 -3.94 6.12 -19.43
N LYS A 144 -5.17 6.49 -19.82
CA LYS A 144 -5.87 5.94 -21.01
C LYS A 144 -5.09 6.16 -22.30
N LEU A 145 -4.26 7.20 -22.35
CA LEU A 145 -3.40 7.53 -23.49
C LEU A 145 -2.05 6.80 -23.45
N ASN A 146 -1.88 5.77 -22.59
CA ASN A 146 -0.68 4.96 -22.43
C ASN A 146 0.60 5.76 -22.11
N THR A 147 0.46 6.93 -21.50
CA THR A 147 1.59 7.69 -20.99
C THR A 147 1.89 7.28 -19.55
N ALA A 148 3.18 7.20 -19.20
CA ALA A 148 3.58 6.99 -17.81
C ALA A 148 3.00 8.13 -16.97
N CYS A 149 1.97 7.83 -16.18
CA CYS A 149 1.25 8.86 -15.44
C CYS A 149 1.83 9.02 -14.04
N VAL A 150 2.13 10.27 -13.69
CA VAL A 150 2.56 10.69 -12.37
C VAL A 150 1.49 11.58 -11.80
N LEU A 151 1.04 11.26 -10.59
CA LEU A 151 0.07 12.03 -9.83
C LEU A 151 0.79 12.79 -8.69
N SER A 152 0.29 13.98 -8.39
CA SER A 152 0.61 14.70 -7.16
C SER A 152 -0.31 14.27 -6.03
N VAL A 153 0.28 13.95 -4.87
CA VAL A 153 -0.45 13.60 -3.65
C VAL A 153 0.09 14.36 -2.45
N ASP A 154 -0.79 14.70 -1.53
CA ASP A 154 -0.41 15.21 -0.21
C ASP A 154 -0.48 14.07 0.80
N ILE A 155 0.55 13.92 1.63
CA ILE A 155 0.65 12.83 2.59
C ILE A 155 0.54 13.38 3.99
N ASN A 156 -0.56 13.07 4.66
CA ASN A 156 -0.72 13.36 6.08
C ASN A 156 -0.10 12.24 6.92
N ILE A 157 0.58 12.64 7.99
CA ILE A 157 1.18 11.73 8.97
C ILE A 157 0.38 11.82 10.27
N TYR A 158 -0.08 10.68 10.75
CA TYR A 158 -0.87 10.55 11.97
C TYR A 158 -0.21 9.60 12.96
N GLY A 159 -0.45 9.81 14.25
CA GLY A 159 -0.13 8.85 15.28
C GLY A 159 -0.27 9.46 16.69
N PRO A 160 0.24 8.76 17.71
CA PRO A 160 0.19 9.25 19.10
C PRO A 160 0.91 10.58 19.30
N PHE A 161 0.27 11.50 20.04
CA PHE A 161 0.77 12.86 20.29
C PHE A 161 2.22 12.91 20.79
N ASN A 162 2.62 11.98 21.65
CA ASN A 162 3.97 11.90 22.22
C ASN A 162 5.08 11.64 21.18
N TYR A 163 4.74 11.22 19.96
CA TYR A 163 5.72 11.06 18.87
C TYR A 163 5.94 12.31 18.02
N ALA A 164 5.12 13.35 18.16
CA ALA A 164 5.16 14.53 17.30
C ALA A 164 6.56 15.17 17.24
N SER A 165 7.19 15.40 18.40
CA SER A 165 8.55 16.00 18.46
C SER A 165 9.61 15.09 17.84
N THR A 166 9.55 13.78 18.08
CA THR A 166 10.50 12.81 17.53
C THR A 166 10.40 12.76 16.00
N ILE A 167 9.18 12.71 15.46
CA ILE A 167 8.93 12.70 14.02
C ILE A 167 9.40 14.02 13.39
N GLY A 168 9.08 15.16 14.02
CA GLY A 168 9.51 16.47 13.56
C GLY A 168 11.03 16.59 13.46
N LYS A 169 11.76 16.16 14.50
CA LYS A 169 13.23 16.13 14.50
C LYS A 169 13.80 15.21 13.43
N PHE A 170 13.22 14.02 13.28
CA PHE A 170 13.63 13.06 12.26
C PHE A 170 13.49 13.64 10.84
N LEU A 171 12.30 14.17 10.50
CA LEU A 171 12.03 14.72 9.18
C LEU A 171 12.88 15.98 8.91
N ALA A 172 13.09 16.83 9.92
CA ALA A 172 13.99 17.97 9.80
C ALA A 172 15.43 17.55 9.46
N SER A 173 15.92 16.43 10.02
CA SER A 173 17.24 15.90 9.69
C SER A 173 17.37 15.42 8.24
N SER A 174 16.26 14.99 7.62
CA SER A 174 16.18 14.66 6.19
C SER A 174 15.80 15.86 5.31
N ARG A 175 15.75 17.08 5.87
CA ARG A 175 15.29 18.30 5.21
C ARG A 175 13.87 18.19 4.63
N THR A 176 13.03 17.45 5.33
CA THR A 176 11.60 17.31 5.05
C THR A 176 10.84 18.07 6.11
N TYR A 177 10.14 19.12 5.71
CA TYR A 177 9.38 19.98 6.63
C TYR A 177 7.90 19.74 6.40
N LEU A 178 7.20 19.38 7.47
CA LEU A 178 5.76 19.19 7.43
C LEU A 178 5.07 20.54 7.29
N GLN A 179 4.06 20.58 6.44
CA GLN A 179 3.19 21.73 6.27
C GLN A 179 1.87 21.50 7.00
N LYS A 180 1.11 22.57 7.21
CA LYS A 180 -0.24 22.47 7.71
C LYS A 180 -1.07 21.61 6.74
N PRO A 181 -1.78 20.57 7.21
CA PRO A 181 -2.63 19.78 6.35
C PRO A 181 -3.76 20.62 5.78
N LEU A 182 -4.00 20.42 4.49
CA LEU A 182 -5.13 21.03 3.78
C LEU A 182 -6.40 20.18 3.87
N HIS A 183 -6.25 18.87 4.14
CA HIS A 183 -7.32 17.86 4.05
C HIS A 183 -7.22 16.86 5.22
N GLY A 184 -8.30 16.12 5.50
CA GLY A 184 -8.28 15.00 6.45
C GLY A 184 -7.99 15.39 7.91
N ILE A 185 -8.35 16.62 8.29
CA ILE A 185 -8.24 17.15 9.67
C ILE A 185 -9.57 17.22 10.39
N ASP A 186 -10.68 17.02 9.67
CA ASP A 186 -12.01 17.06 10.26
C ASP A 186 -12.11 15.93 11.28
N ARG A 187 -12.25 16.31 12.56
CA ARG A 187 -12.34 15.41 13.73
C ARG A 187 -11.02 14.80 14.21
N ILE A 188 -9.87 15.30 13.76
CA ILE A 188 -8.55 14.87 14.25
C ILE A 188 -7.82 16.07 14.87
N ARG A 189 -7.11 15.86 15.99
CA ARG A 189 -6.26 16.90 16.59
C ARG A 189 -5.09 17.18 15.65
N TYR A 190 -4.88 18.44 15.29
CA TYR A 190 -3.67 18.87 14.59
C TYR A 190 -2.61 19.34 15.59
N TYR A 191 -1.38 18.85 15.46
CA TYR A 191 -0.24 19.28 16.26
C TYR A 191 0.27 20.62 15.69
N CYS A 192 -0.07 21.72 16.35
CA CYS A 192 0.41 23.07 16.06
C CYS A 192 1.44 23.54 17.08
#